data_AF-A0A350LNC4-F1
#
_entry.id   AF-A0A350LNC4-F1
#
_cell.length_a   1.000
_cell.length_b   1.000
_cell.length_c   1.000
_cell.angle_alpha   90.00
_cell.angle_beta   90.00
_cell.angle_gamma   90.00
#
_symmetry.space_group_name_H-M   'P 1'
#
loop_
_entity.id
_entity.type
_entity.pdbx_description
1 polymer ?
#
loop_
_entity_poly.entity_id
_entity_poly.type
_entity_poly.pdbx_seq_one_letter_code
_entity_poly.pdbx_strand_id
1 'polypeptide(L)'
;DFQGVFQQVFNFCTLDLSAFYFDIRKDVLYCDGDTARRRAARTVMDLLFHRLTTWLAPVMVFTMEDVWLSRFPGEGDSVHLHDMPDTPA
;
A
#
# COMPACT_ATOMS: atom_id res chain seq x y z
N ASP A 1 11.02 -18.00 -5.11
CA ASP A 1 12.03 -17.50 -4.15
C ASP A 1 11.38 -16.40 -3.32
N PHE A 2 10.97 -16.71 -2.08
CA PHE A 2 10.30 -15.75 -1.20
C PHE A 2 11.24 -14.65 -0.69
N GLN A 3 12.52 -14.99 -0.46
CA GLN A 3 13.51 -14.05 0.03
C GLN A 3 13.77 -12.94 -1.01
N GLY A 4 13.90 -13.33 -2.29
CA GLY A 4 14.08 -12.38 -3.39
C GLY A 4 12.91 -11.38 -3.50
N VAL A 5 11.68 -11.88 -3.43
CA VAL A 5 10.47 -11.02 -3.48
C VAL A 5 10.43 -10.08 -2.28
N PHE A 6 10.66 -10.59 -1.06
CA PHE A 6 10.68 -9.76 0.15
C PHE A 6 11.71 -8.64 0.05
N GLN A 7 12.93 -8.95 -0.39
CA GLN A 7 13.99 -7.95 -0.55
C GLN A 7 13.60 -6.86 -1.56
N GLN A 8 12.98 -7.24 -2.69
CA GLN A 8 12.54 -6.27 -3.70
C GLN A 8 11.44 -5.35 -3.16
N VAL A 9 10.42 -5.90 -2.51
CA VAL A 9 9.34 -5.11 -1.92
C VAL A 9 9.87 -4.21 -0.79
N PHE A 10 10.77 -4.72 0.05
CA PHE A 10 11.39 -3.94 1.12
C PHE A 10 12.22 -2.77 0.58
N ASN A 11 13.02 -3.01 -0.46
CA ASN A 11 13.80 -1.96 -1.10
C ASN A 11 12.89 -0.90 -1.74
N PHE A 12 11.81 -1.31 -2.41
CA PHE A 12 10.81 -0.39 -2.98
C PHE A 12 10.16 0.50 -1.90
N CYS A 13 9.73 -0.10 -0.79
CA CYS A 13 9.17 0.65 0.34
C CYS A 13 10.16 1.67 0.93
N THR A 14 11.45 1.31 0.98
CA THR A 14 12.48 2.15 1.58
C THR A 14 12.91 3.28 0.65
N LEU A 15 13.26 2.96 -0.60
CA LEU A 15 13.90 3.88 -1.52
C LEU A 15 12.88 4.71 -2.31
N ASP A 16 11.90 4.06 -2.92
CA ASP A 16 10.94 4.73 -3.79
C ASP A 16 9.80 5.39 -3.01
N LEU A 17 9.28 4.69 -1.99
CA LEU A 17 8.16 5.21 -1.20
C LEU A 17 8.62 6.16 -0.09
N SER A 18 9.35 5.64 0.90
CA SER A 18 9.70 6.42 2.10
C SER A 18 10.66 7.56 1.80
N ALA A 19 11.78 7.28 1.12
CA ALA A 19 12.82 8.29 0.91
C ALA A 19 12.49 9.30 -0.19
N PHE A 20 11.61 8.96 -1.13
CA PHE A 20 11.31 9.79 -2.29
C PHE A 20 9.84 10.21 -2.37
N TYR A 21 8.93 9.28 -2.66
CA TYR A 21 7.55 9.62 -2.99
C TYR A 21 6.81 10.31 -1.84
N PHE A 22 6.91 9.77 -0.62
CA PHE A 22 6.23 10.34 0.55
C PHE A 22 6.84 11.68 0.97
N ASP A 23 8.15 11.84 0.87
CA ASP A 23 8.80 13.12 1.20
C ASP A 23 8.37 14.25 0.26
N ILE A 24 8.24 13.96 -1.04
CA ILE A 24 7.80 14.94 -2.05
C ILE A 24 6.28 15.18 -1.99
N ARG A 25 5.48 14.15 -1.70
CA ARG A 25 4.01 14.25 -1.74
C ARG A 25 3.36 14.71 -0.44
N LYS A 26 4.08 14.74 0.68
CA LYS A 26 3.52 15.16 1.98
C LYS A 26 2.83 16.54 1.92
N ASP A 27 3.44 17.52 1.26
CA ASP A 27 2.88 18.88 1.16
C ASP A 27 1.55 18.89 0.41
N VAL A 28 1.45 18.12 -0.69
CA VAL A 28 0.21 17.96 -1.44
C VAL A 28 -0.87 17.27 -0.60
N LEU A 29 -0.49 16.31 0.24
CA LEU A 29 -1.45 15.59 1.08
C LEU A 29 -1.96 16.44 2.24
N TYR A 30 -1.08 17.27 2.83
CA TYR A 30 -1.35 18.05 4.03
C TYR A 30 -1.93 19.44 3.76
N CYS A 31 -1.48 20.09 2.68
CA CYS A 31 -1.75 21.51 2.46
C CYS A 31 -2.72 21.78 1.30
N ASP A 32 -2.83 20.90 0.30
CA ASP A 32 -3.77 21.12 -0.80
C ASP A 32 -5.24 20.87 -0.35
N GLY A 33 -6.16 21.67 -0.91
CA GLY A 33 -7.60 21.46 -0.80
C GLY A 33 -8.12 20.33 -1.72
N ASP A 34 -9.29 20.49 -2.32
CA ASP A 34 -9.83 19.53 -3.29
C ASP A 34 -9.23 19.73 -4.70
N THR A 35 -7.92 19.46 -4.82
CA THR A 35 -7.18 19.61 -6.09
C THR A 35 -7.07 18.29 -6.83
N ALA A 36 -6.99 18.35 -8.16
CA ALA A 36 -6.72 17.16 -8.98
C ALA A 36 -5.41 16.45 -8.58
N ARG A 37 -4.40 17.23 -8.15
CA ARG A 37 -3.12 16.72 -7.69
C ARG A 37 -3.25 15.91 -6.39
N ARG A 38 -4.01 16.40 -5.40
CA ARG A 38 -4.25 15.67 -4.16
C ARG A 38 -5.09 14.42 -4.38
N ARG A 39 -6.11 14.48 -5.24
CA ARG A 39 -6.88 13.29 -5.63
C ARG A 39 -5.99 12.24 -6.29
N ALA A 40 -5.13 12.63 -7.24
CA ALA A 40 -4.18 11.72 -7.86
C ALA A 40 -3.21 11.09 -6.86
N ALA A 41 -2.66 11.87 -5.91
CA ALA A 41 -1.80 11.34 -4.86
C ALA A 41 -2.53 10.32 -3.98
N ARG A 42 -3.79 10.59 -3.59
CA ARG A 42 -4.62 9.64 -2.84
C ARG A 42 -4.94 8.37 -3.63
N THR A 43 -5.18 8.47 -4.93
CA THR A 43 -5.37 7.29 -5.80
C THR A 43 -4.12 6.41 -5.81
N VAL A 44 -2.92 6.99 -5.91
CA VAL A 44 -1.68 6.20 -5.83
C VAL A 44 -1.53 5.54 -4.45
N MET A 45 -1.80 6.26 -3.35
CA MET A 45 -1.77 5.68 -2.00
C MET A 45 -2.75 4.51 -1.85
N ASP A 46 -3.92 4.61 -2.48
CA ASP A 46 -4.93 3.56 -2.49
C ASP A 46 -4.48 2.30 -3.22
N LEU A 47 -3.87 2.48 -4.40
CA LEU A 47 -3.28 1.37 -5.16
C LEU A 47 -2.14 0.72 -4.38
N LEU A 48 -1.25 1.52 -3.79
CA LEU A 48 -0.14 1.00 -2.97
C LEU A 48 -0.65 0.19 -1.78
N PHE A 49 -1.70 0.65 -1.10
CA PHE A 49 -2.29 -0.06 0.03
C PHE A 49 -2.74 -1.47 -0.37
N HIS A 50 -3.58 -1.60 -1.41
CA HIS A 50 -4.10 -2.91 -1.83
C HIS A 50 -2.98 -3.84 -2.30
N ARG A 51 -1.95 -3.31 -2.97
CA ARG A 51 -0.80 -4.09 -3.44
C ARG A 51 0.07 -4.57 -2.30
N LEU A 52 0.55 -3.67 -1.45
CA LEU A 52 1.48 -4.02 -0.37
C LEU A 52 0.83 -4.96 0.65
N THR A 53 -0.42 -4.73 1.02
CA THR A 53 -1.15 -5.58 1.97
C THR A 53 -1.31 -7.01 1.46
N THR A 54 -1.77 -7.19 0.22
CA THR A 54 -1.95 -8.53 -0.37
C THR A 54 -0.62 -9.21 -0.73
N TRP A 55 0.40 -8.47 -1.19
CA TRP A 55 1.72 -9.03 -1.49
C TRP A 55 2.46 -9.53 -0.24
N LEU A 56 2.34 -8.80 0.87
CA LEU A 56 3.05 -9.11 2.10
C LEU A 56 2.24 -10.01 3.05
N ALA A 57 0.93 -10.21 2.81
CA ALA A 57 0.06 -11.05 3.63
C ALA A 57 0.63 -12.47 3.89
N PRO A 58 1.26 -13.16 2.92
CA PRO A 58 1.83 -14.48 3.16
C PRO A 58 3.06 -14.50 4.09
N VAL A 59 3.72 -13.36 4.29
CA VAL A 59 4.98 -13.25 5.08
C VAL A 59 4.74 -12.55 6.42
N MET A 60 3.93 -11.49 6.42
CA MET A 60 3.59 -10.67 7.59
C MET A 60 2.11 -10.80 7.93
N VAL A 61 1.67 -12.04 8.17
CA VAL A 61 0.26 -12.46 8.27
C VAL A 61 -0.58 -11.54 9.16
N PHE A 62 -0.18 -11.38 10.43
CA PHE A 62 -0.93 -10.59 11.40
C PHE A 62 -0.84 -9.09 11.10
N THR A 63 0.34 -8.61 10.71
CA THR A 63 0.54 -7.19 10.44
C THR A 63 -0.27 -6.72 9.23
N MET A 64 -0.36 -7.52 8.16
CA MET A 64 -1.15 -7.16 7.00
C MET A 64 -2.65 -7.28 7.26
N GLU A 65 -3.06 -8.22 8.11
CA GLU A 65 -4.45 -8.31 8.59
C GLU A 65 -4.85 -7.07 9.37
N ASP A 66 -4.05 -6.65 10.37
CA ASP A 66 -4.33 -5.45 11.15
C ASP A 66 -4.40 -4.19 10.27
N VAL A 67 -3.47 -4.06 9.32
CA VAL A 67 -3.45 -2.96 8.36
C VAL A 67 -4.68 -2.98 7.46
N TRP A 68 -5.11 -4.15 6.98
CA TRP A 68 -6.33 -4.30 6.18
C TRP A 68 -7.57 -3.88 6.95
N LEU A 69 -7.75 -4.43 8.15
CA LEU A 69 -8.91 -4.17 9.01
C LEU A 69 -8.97 -2.72 9.51
N SER A 70 -7.82 -2.02 9.60
CA SER A 70 -7.81 -0.58 9.90
C SER A 70 -8.58 0.27 8.87
N ARG A 71 -8.68 -0.24 7.64
CA ARG A 71 -9.38 0.42 6.53
C ARG A 71 -10.73 -0.21 6.21
N PHE A 72 -10.80 -1.53 6.28
CA PHE A 72 -12.00 -2.31 6.00
C PHE A 72 -12.45 -3.06 7.28
N PRO A 73 -12.98 -2.33 8.28
CA PRO A 73 -13.40 -2.96 9.53
C PRO A 73 -14.67 -3.78 9.30
N GLY A 74 -14.59 -5.09 9.54
CA GLY A 74 -15.75 -5.98 9.51
C GLY A 74 -15.38 -7.41 9.85
N GLU A 75 -16.22 -8.10 10.63
CA GLU A 75 -15.96 -9.48 11.09
C GLU A 75 -15.91 -10.50 9.93
N GLY A 76 -16.35 -10.13 8.73
CA GLY A 76 -16.34 -10.99 7.54
C GLY A 76 -15.31 -10.62 6.48
N ASP A 77 -14.44 -9.64 6.74
CA ASP A 77 -13.40 -9.21 5.80
C ASP A 77 -12.02 -9.53 6.39
N SER A 78 -11.09 -9.95 5.54
CA SER A 78 -9.72 -10.30 5.90
C SER A 78 -8.86 -10.24 4.65
N VAL A 79 -7.63 -9.72 4.75
CA VAL A 79 -6.72 -9.64 3.59
C VAL A 79 -6.44 -11.02 2.99
N HIS A 80 -6.51 -12.07 3.80
CA HIS A 80 -6.24 -13.45 3.40
C HIS A 80 -7.39 -14.08 2.60
N LEU A 81 -8.52 -13.37 2.46
CA LEU A 81 -9.65 -13.76 1.61
C LEU A 81 -9.63 -13.05 0.25
N HIS A 82 -8.63 -12.19 -0.01
CA HIS A 82 -8.50 -11.46 -1.27
C HIS A 82 -7.36 -12.03 -2.12
N ASP A 83 -7.62 -12.13 -3.41
CA ASP A 83 -6.58 -12.44 -4.40
C ASP A 83 -5.70 -11.22 -4.66
N MET A 84 -4.45 -11.48 -5.09
CA MET A 84 -3.57 -10.41 -5.57
C MET A 84 -4.19 -9.78 -6.83
N PRO A 85 -4.38 -8.45 -6.87
CA PRO A 85 -5.00 -7.80 -8.02
C PRO A 85 -4.15 -7.96 -9.29
N ASP A 86 -4.78 -7.98 -10.47
CA ASP A 86 -4.07 -8.07 -11.75
C ASP A 86 -3.27 -6.79 -12.03
N THR A 87 -2.03 -6.94 -12.51
CA THR A 87 -1.20 -5.77 -12.91
C THR A 87 -1.66 -5.28 -14.28
N PRO A 88 -2.04 -4.00 -14.43
CA PRO A 88 -2.39 -3.43 -15.74
C PRO A 88 -1.26 -3.56 -16.77
N ALA A 89 -1.62 -3.71 -18.04
CA ALA A 89 -0.70 -3.83 -19.17
C ALA A 89 0.07 -2.53 -19.47
#